data_AF-A0A645AXH4-F1
#
_entry.id   AF-A0A645AXH4-F1
#
_cell.length_a   1.000
_cell.length_b   1.000
_cell.length_c   1.000
_cell.angle_alpha   90.00
_cell.angle_beta   90.00
_cell.angle_gamma   90.00
#
_symmetry.space_group_name_H-M   'P 1'
#
loop_
_entity.id
_entity.type
_entity.pdbx_description
1 polymer ?
#
loop_
_entity_poly.entity_id
_entity_poly.type
_entity_poly.pdbx_seq_one_letter_code
_entity_poly.pdbx_strand_id
1 'polypeptide(L)'
;MDDINIFHAGDLNWWHWFDESEEFNENQERVFKQEIESIKDNKVDIVFFPVDPRLIESYYLGGEYFIKELSPKILIPMHFGRNYEVIKKFDSKVKNYETKVVEITKRGEEIVL
;
A
#
# COMPACT_ATOMS: atom_id res chain seq x y z
N MET A 1 -18.15 -13.94 -9.06
CA MET A 1 -18.00 -13.34 -7.72
C MET A 1 -18.92 -12.14 -7.71
N ASP A 2 -19.96 -12.19 -6.89
CA ASP A 2 -20.83 -11.03 -6.70
C ASP A 2 -20.33 -10.27 -5.46
N ASP A 3 -20.40 -8.93 -5.49
CA ASP A 3 -20.03 -8.03 -4.37
C ASP A 3 -18.53 -7.98 -3.97
N ILE A 4 -17.62 -7.88 -4.97
CA ILE A 4 -16.21 -7.52 -4.72
C ILE A 4 -16.07 -6.01 -4.67
N ASN A 5 -15.50 -5.49 -3.58
CA ASN A 5 -15.14 -4.08 -3.47
C ASN A 5 -13.66 -3.88 -3.75
N ILE A 6 -13.36 -3.11 -4.80
CA ILE A 6 -11.98 -2.80 -5.22
C ILE A 6 -11.68 -1.34 -4.87
N PHE A 7 -10.61 -1.13 -4.12
CA PHE A 7 -10.04 0.20 -3.89
C PHE A 7 -8.78 0.37 -4.73
N HIS A 8 -8.69 1.47 -5.47
CA HIS A 8 -7.48 1.84 -6.20
C HIS A 8 -6.96 3.14 -5.64
N ALA A 9 -5.83 3.09 -4.94
CA ALA A 9 -5.29 4.26 -4.21
C ALA A 9 -4.83 5.40 -5.13
N GLY A 10 -4.50 5.10 -6.40
CA GLY A 10 -3.75 6.05 -7.23
C GLY A 10 -2.47 6.44 -6.51
N ASP A 11 -2.24 7.74 -6.33
CA ASP A 11 -1.05 8.26 -5.64
C ASP A 11 -1.27 8.43 -4.12
N LEU A 12 -2.42 8.03 -3.55
CA LEU A 12 -2.64 8.06 -2.11
C LEU A 12 -1.64 7.13 -1.40
N ASN A 13 -0.74 7.72 -0.61
CA ASN A 13 0.28 7.00 0.14
C ASN A 13 0.78 7.85 1.33
N TRP A 14 1.44 7.20 2.28
CA TRP A 14 2.24 7.88 3.30
C TRP A 14 3.61 8.23 2.71
N TRP A 15 3.68 9.40 2.06
CA TRP A 15 4.87 9.91 1.39
C TRP A 15 5.93 10.45 2.37
N HIS A 16 6.49 9.57 3.21
CA HIS A 16 7.58 9.92 4.12
C HIS A 16 8.94 9.85 3.42
N TRP A 17 9.50 11.01 3.07
CA TRP A 17 10.77 11.12 2.32
C TRP A 17 11.96 11.32 3.25
N PHE A 18 13.06 10.63 2.97
CA PHE A 18 14.27 10.63 3.81
C PHE A 18 15.06 11.94 3.75
N ASP A 19 14.83 12.74 2.72
CA ASP A 19 15.52 14.00 2.40
C ASP A 19 14.67 15.25 2.66
N GLU A 20 13.44 15.08 3.17
CA GLU A 20 12.53 16.16 3.55
C GLU A 20 12.60 16.48 5.05
N SER A 21 12.05 17.63 5.44
CA SER A 21 11.99 18.02 6.85
C SER A 21 11.04 17.15 7.68
N GLU A 22 11.27 17.11 8.99
CA GLU A 22 10.36 16.43 9.93
C GLU A 22 8.94 17.01 9.84
N GLU A 23 8.80 18.34 9.84
CA GLU A 23 7.50 19.03 9.68
C GLU A 23 6.77 18.61 8.39
N PHE A 24 7.49 18.46 7.28
CA PHE A 24 6.90 17.99 6.03
C PHE A 24 6.37 16.56 6.18
N ASN A 25 7.19 15.65 6.73
CA ASN A 25 6.84 14.25 6.90
C ASN A 25 5.71 14.04 7.91
N GLU A 26 5.66 14.82 8.99
CA GLU A 26 4.54 14.86 9.93
C GLU A 26 3.24 15.31 9.26
N ASN A 27 3.33 16.32 8.38
CA ASN A 27 2.18 16.75 7.60
C ASN A 27 1.73 15.66 6.60
N GLN A 28 2.65 14.95 5.94
CA GLN A 28 2.30 13.83 5.05
C GLN A 28 1.62 12.69 5.83
N GLU A 29 2.12 12.36 7.02
CA GLU A 29 1.47 11.39 7.92
C GLU A 29 0.05 11.83 8.26
N ARG A 30 -0.11 13.07 8.73
CA ARG A 30 -1.39 13.60 9.17
C ARG A 30 -2.42 13.58 8.04
N VAL A 31 -2.06 14.08 6.86
CA VAL A 31 -2.95 14.11 5.69
C VAL A 31 -3.31 12.70 5.25
N PHE A 32 -2.32 11.81 5.11
CA PHE A 32 -2.59 10.42 4.75
C PHE A 32 -3.56 9.74 5.73
N LYS A 33 -3.31 9.85 7.04
CA LYS A 33 -4.18 9.25 8.07
C LYS A 33 -5.59 9.83 8.07
N GLN A 34 -5.75 11.12 7.77
CA GLN A 34 -7.08 11.75 7.63
C GLN A 34 -7.86 11.16 6.45
N GLU A 35 -7.21 10.94 5.31
CA GLU A 35 -7.85 10.28 4.16
C GLU A 35 -8.26 8.84 4.50
N ILE A 36 -7.38 8.06 5.16
CA ILE A 36 -7.69 6.70 5.60
C ILE A 36 -8.86 6.68 6.59
N GLU A 37 -8.87 7.59 7.57
CA GLU A 37 -9.96 7.73 8.53
C GLU A 37 -11.30 7.99 7.85
N SER A 38 -11.32 8.78 6.77
CA SER A 38 -12.55 9.08 6.02
C SER A 38 -13.13 7.87 5.29
N ILE A 39 -12.31 6.84 5.00
CA ILE A 39 -12.71 5.66 4.25
C ILE A 39 -12.72 4.36 5.06
N LYS A 40 -12.23 4.33 6.30
CA LYS A 40 -11.97 3.09 7.05
C LYS A 40 -13.21 2.21 7.28
N ASP A 41 -14.40 2.81 7.31
CA ASP A 41 -15.65 2.08 7.53
C ASP A 41 -16.20 1.44 6.23
N ASN A 42 -15.53 1.64 5.09
CA ASN A 42 -15.88 0.99 3.82
C ASN A 42 -15.24 -0.39 3.72
N LYS A 43 -16.01 -1.37 3.23
CA LYS A 43 -15.49 -2.71 2.90
C LYS A 43 -14.55 -2.60 1.70
N VAL A 44 -13.32 -3.09 1.85
CA VAL A 44 -12.34 -3.23 0.76
C VAL A 44 -11.89 -4.69 0.69
N ASP A 45 -12.21 -5.39 -0.38
CA ASP A 45 -11.76 -6.78 -0.57
C ASP A 45 -10.37 -6.82 -1.23
N ILE A 46 -10.17 -5.98 -2.25
CA ILE A 46 -8.93 -5.88 -3.03
C ILE A 46 -8.48 -4.43 -3.04
N VAL A 47 -7.21 -4.19 -2.72
CA VAL A 47 -6.60 -2.86 -2.80
C VAL A 47 -5.44 -2.86 -3.80
N PHE A 48 -5.41 -1.89 -4.70
CA PHE A 48 -4.19 -1.51 -5.42
C PHE A 48 -3.52 -0.38 -4.64
N PHE A 49 -2.30 -0.60 -4.15
CA PHE A 49 -1.66 0.32 -3.20
C PHE A 49 -0.17 0.58 -3.51
N PRO A 50 0.35 1.81 -3.39
CA PRO A 50 1.77 2.10 -3.59
C PRO A 50 2.68 1.34 -2.62
N VAL A 51 3.70 0.67 -3.15
CA VAL A 51 4.85 0.13 -2.41
C VAL A 51 6.09 0.69 -3.09
N ASP A 52 6.47 1.91 -2.70
CA ASP A 52 7.38 2.74 -3.47
C ASP A 52 8.83 2.67 -2.94
N PRO A 53 9.78 2.09 -3.70
CA PRO A 53 11.17 1.95 -3.26
C PRO A 53 11.90 3.29 -3.15
N ARG A 54 11.38 4.38 -3.72
CA ARG A 54 11.99 5.71 -3.60
C ARG A 54 11.94 6.23 -2.16
N LEU A 55 11.03 5.71 -1.34
CA LEU A 55 10.90 6.03 0.08
C LEU A 55 11.92 5.31 0.98
N ILE A 56 12.80 4.46 0.41
CA ILE A 56 13.87 3.75 1.10
C ILE A 56 13.37 2.93 2.29
N GLU A 57 13.53 3.38 3.53
CA GLU A 57 13.10 2.69 4.74
C GLU A 57 11.59 2.83 4.98
N SER A 58 10.98 3.86 4.39
CA SER A 58 9.57 4.21 4.59
C SER A 58 8.62 3.62 3.54
N TYR A 59 9.12 2.80 2.60
CA TYR A 59 8.37 2.20 1.50
C TYR A 59 7.10 1.44 1.90
N TYR A 60 7.04 0.95 3.14
CA TYR A 60 5.97 0.12 3.66
C TYR A 60 4.90 0.89 4.44
N LEU A 61 5.18 2.13 4.87
CA LEU A 61 4.38 2.81 5.89
C LEU A 61 2.91 2.95 5.50
N GLY A 62 2.64 3.43 4.28
CA GLY A 62 1.28 3.62 3.80
C GLY A 62 0.53 2.29 3.66
N GLY A 63 1.16 1.29 3.04
CA GLY A 63 0.55 -0.01 2.80
C GLY A 63 0.25 -0.77 4.09
N GLU A 64 1.20 -0.80 5.02
CA GLU A 64 1.01 -1.44 6.34
C GLU A 64 -0.09 -0.75 7.13
N TYR A 65 -0.12 0.59 7.14
CA TYR A 65 -1.18 1.33 7.81
C TYR A 65 -2.55 1.07 7.18
N PHE A 66 -2.65 1.06 5.84
CA PHE A 66 -3.89 0.71 5.15
C PHE A 66 -4.37 -0.70 5.51
N ILE A 67 -3.46 -1.68 5.51
CA ILE A 67 -3.76 -3.06 5.90
C ILE A 67 -4.31 -3.11 7.33
N LYS A 68 -3.66 -2.40 8.25
CA LYS A 68 -4.07 -2.37 9.65
C LYS A 68 -5.48 -1.81 9.84
N GLU A 69 -5.81 -0.71 9.16
CA GLU A 69 -7.08 -0.01 9.39
C GLU A 69 -8.26 -0.60 8.58
N LEU A 70 -8.03 -1.06 7.35
CA LEU A 70 -9.10 -1.57 6.47
C LEU A 70 -9.10 -3.09 6.27
N SER A 71 -8.03 -3.78 6.65
CA SER A 71 -7.90 -5.25 6.56
C SER A 71 -8.36 -5.85 5.21
N PRO A 72 -7.86 -5.35 4.06
CA PRO A 72 -8.21 -5.92 2.77
C PRO A 72 -7.74 -7.37 2.67
N LYS A 73 -8.46 -8.22 1.93
CA LYS A 73 -8.05 -9.61 1.74
C LYS A 73 -6.81 -9.70 0.84
N ILE A 74 -6.74 -8.84 -0.18
CA ILE A 74 -5.68 -8.85 -1.19
C ILE A 74 -5.13 -7.44 -1.36
N LEU A 75 -3.81 -7.29 -1.33
CA LEU A 75 -3.10 -6.09 -1.74
C LEU A 75 -2.29 -6.37 -3.01
N ILE A 76 -2.58 -5.61 -4.05
CA ILE A 76 -1.84 -5.58 -5.30
C ILE A 76 -0.89 -4.37 -5.25
N PRO A 77 0.43 -4.59 -5.16
CA PRO A 77 1.37 -3.48 -5.09
C PRO A 77 1.39 -2.72 -6.41
N MET A 78 1.66 -1.42 -6.34
CA MET A 78 1.96 -0.54 -7.47
C MET A 78 3.05 0.46 -7.10
N HIS A 79 3.41 1.39 -7.99
CA HIS A 79 4.48 2.40 -7.76
C HIS A 79 5.89 1.85 -7.50
N PHE A 80 6.13 0.55 -7.65
CA PHE A 80 7.45 -0.07 -7.44
C PHE A 80 8.42 0.06 -8.64
N GLY A 81 7.99 0.69 -9.75
CA GLY A 81 8.80 0.85 -10.95
C GLY A 81 9.25 -0.48 -11.55
N ARG A 82 10.56 -0.76 -11.53
CA ARG A 82 11.15 -2.05 -11.94
C ARG A 82 11.72 -2.84 -10.74
N ASN A 83 11.48 -2.39 -9.52
CA ASN A 83 12.02 -3.01 -8.32
C ASN A 83 11.05 -4.06 -7.78
N TYR A 84 10.93 -5.21 -8.45
CA TYR A 84 10.05 -6.29 -8.01
C TYR A 84 10.44 -6.86 -6.64
N GLU A 85 11.71 -6.72 -6.24
CA GLU A 85 12.19 -7.18 -4.93
C GLU A 85 11.59 -6.40 -3.76
N VAL A 86 11.17 -5.13 -3.96
CA VAL A 86 10.49 -4.36 -2.90
C VAL A 86 9.15 -4.99 -2.50
N ILE A 87 8.49 -5.68 -3.44
CA ILE A 87 7.23 -6.39 -3.18
C ILE A 87 7.46 -7.52 -2.18
N LYS A 88 8.50 -8.34 -2.39
CA LYS A 88 8.85 -9.44 -1.48
C LYS A 88 9.24 -8.94 -0.09
N LYS A 89 9.96 -7.82 -0.03
CA LYS A 89 10.30 -7.16 1.25
C LYS A 89 9.05 -6.68 1.97
N PHE A 90 8.11 -6.06 1.24
CA PHE A 90 6.84 -5.61 1.78
C PHE A 90 5.98 -6.78 2.29
N ASP A 91 5.82 -7.84 1.50
CA ASP A 91 5.12 -9.07 1.88
C ASP A 91 5.70 -9.67 3.18
N SER A 92 7.03 -9.75 3.27
CA SER A 92 7.72 -10.20 4.48
C SER A 92 7.49 -9.28 5.70
N LYS A 93 7.35 -7.97 5.48
CA LYS A 93 7.10 -6.96 6.52
C LYS A 93 5.69 -7.13 7.09
N VAL A 94 4.70 -7.39 6.23
CA VAL A 94 3.28 -7.50 6.61
C VAL A 94 2.79 -8.94 6.79
N LYS A 95 3.70 -9.93 6.83
CA LYS A 95 3.39 -11.36 6.95
C LYS A 95 2.51 -11.78 8.15
N ASN A 96 2.41 -10.92 9.17
CA ASN A 96 1.62 -11.19 10.37
C ASN A 96 0.16 -10.73 10.23
N TYR A 97 -0.19 -10.10 9.12
CA TYR A 97 -1.56 -9.73 8.76
C TYR A 97 -2.16 -10.81 7.86
N GLU A 98 -3.49 -10.93 7.88
CA GLU A 98 -4.21 -11.88 7.01
C GLU A 98 -4.25 -11.44 5.53
N THR A 99 -3.87 -10.19 5.24
CA THR A 99 -3.82 -9.67 3.86
C THR A 99 -2.76 -10.39 3.04
N LYS A 100 -3.18 -10.94 1.90
CA LYS A 100 -2.26 -11.50 0.90
C LYS A 100 -1.70 -10.41 0.01
N VAL A 101 -0.37 -10.24 -0.02
CA VAL A 101 0.30 -9.39 -1.01
C VAL A 101 0.49 -10.20 -2.30
N VAL A 102 0.11 -9.62 -3.44
CA VAL A 102 0.32 -10.26 -4.74
C VAL A 102 1.75 -10.03 -5.20
N GLU A 103 2.47 -11.13 -5.46
CA GLU A 103 3.77 -11.08 -6.15
C GLU A 103 3.55 -10.70 -7.61
N ILE A 104 4.33 -9.74 -8.11
CA ILE A 104 4.40 -9.36 -9.51
C ILE A 104 5.83 -9.56 -9.96
N THR A 105 6.03 -10.19 -11.10
CA THR A 105 7.34 -10.58 -11.64
C THR A 105 7.66 -9.91 -12.96
N LYS A 106 6.65 -9.40 -13.69
CA LYS A 106 6.86 -8.71 -14.98
C LYS A 106 5.82 -7.63 -15.26
N ARG A 107 6.14 -6.73 -16.19
CA ARG A 107 5.18 -5.74 -16.72
C ARG A 107 4.18 -6.44 -17.64
N GLY A 108 2.90 -6.04 -17.54
CA GLY A 108 1.81 -6.65 -18.31
C GLY A 108 1.44 -8.05 -17.82
N GLU A 109 1.74 -8.35 -16.55
CA GLU A 109 1.29 -9.58 -15.91
C GLU A 109 -0.21 -9.56 -15.66
N GLU A 110 -0.87 -10.66 -15.97
CA GLU A 110 -2.29 -10.88 -15.68
C GLU A 110 -2.40 -11.58 -14.34
N ILE A 111 -3.12 -10.98 -13.41
CA ILE A 111 -3.35 -11.52 -12.07
C ILE A 111 -4.73 -12.16 -12.08
N VAL A 112 -4.79 -13.47 -11.83
CA VAL A 112 -6.03 -14.23 -11.68
C VAL A 112 -6.23 -14.51 -10.20
N LEU A 113 -7.35 -14.04 -9.64
CA LEU A 113 -7.70 -14.08 -8.21
C LEU A 113 -8.81 -15.09 -7.92
#